data_AF-A0A8K0KPX0-F1
#
_entry.id   AF-A0A8K0KPX0-F1
#
_cell.length_a   1.000
_cell.length_b   1.000
_cell.length_c   1.000
_cell.angle_alpha   90.00
_cell.angle_beta   90.00
_cell.angle_gamma   90.00
#
_symmetry.space_group_name_H-M   'P 1'
#
loop_
_entity.id
_entity.type
_entity.pdbx_description
1 polymer ?
#
loop_
_entity_poly.entity_id
_entity_poly.type
_entity_poly.pdbx_seq_one_letter_code
_entity_poly.pdbx_strand_id
1 'polypeptide(L)'
;MSLSLCPILCPLRNILSQVKREFLALLRERGEVDRHARWGEVKKRIDSDPRYKAVESSSAREDWFRDFQKTLKEERKREREREREKERREKEQREREKDSVAEDVNREGSEDENSEEEREKEARERERQARMEASLREREKEVQRTLATHLRDRDKEREQHKHDEAVQHFNALLADLVRNADLAWREAKRQLRKDHRWESAELLERDEKEKLFNQHIEQLSKRKKEKFRELLDETAEVTLTSSWKEIKKLIKEDPRYSKFSSSDRKCEREFKEYIKDKLVAAKADFRELLKETKLITHKSLKMVQENEQHMRDIEDILKKDRRYLILDYIPEERKKLIVTYLEDLDKRGPPPPPTASEPTRRPAK
;
A
#
# COMPACT_ATOMS: atom_id res chain seq x y z
N MET A 1 -38.27 -15.07 -19.04
CA MET A 1 -36.81 -14.96 -18.83
C MET A 1 -36.58 -14.89 -17.34
N SER A 2 -36.31 -16.03 -16.71
CA SER A 2 -36.10 -16.14 -15.27
C SER A 2 -34.89 -17.05 -15.09
N LEU A 3 -33.72 -16.43 -14.89
CA LEU A 3 -32.48 -17.17 -14.66
C LEU A 3 -32.54 -17.76 -13.24
N SER A 4 -32.75 -19.07 -13.15
CA SER A 4 -32.62 -19.82 -11.91
C SER A 4 -31.14 -19.93 -11.52
N LEU A 5 -30.78 -19.32 -10.41
CA LEU A 5 -29.49 -19.48 -9.76
C LEU A 5 -29.40 -20.90 -9.16
N CYS A 6 -28.29 -21.55 -9.45
CA CYS A 6 -27.96 -22.93 -9.10
C CYS A 6 -27.92 -23.19 -7.57
N PRO A 7 -28.57 -24.23 -7.03
CA PRO A 7 -28.69 -24.48 -5.59
C PRO A 7 -27.53 -25.28 -4.95
N ILE A 8 -26.32 -25.23 -5.53
CA ILE A 8 -25.18 -26.07 -5.07
C ILE A 8 -24.22 -25.32 -4.11
N LEU A 9 -24.33 -23.99 -3.97
CA LEU A 9 -23.46 -23.19 -3.09
C LEU A 9 -23.86 -23.19 -1.59
N CYS A 10 -24.99 -23.80 -1.22
CA CYS A 10 -25.54 -23.71 0.14
C CYS A 10 -24.92 -24.71 1.17
N PRO A 11 -24.58 -25.97 0.83
CA PRO A 11 -24.08 -26.94 1.81
C PRO A 11 -22.67 -26.64 2.33
N LEU A 12 -21.76 -26.21 1.46
CA LEU A 12 -20.35 -25.96 1.79
C LEU A 12 -20.16 -24.75 2.72
N ARG A 13 -20.98 -23.71 2.55
CA ARG A 13 -20.96 -22.51 3.40
C ARG A 13 -21.43 -22.83 4.82
N ASN A 14 -22.30 -23.82 4.97
CA ASN A 14 -22.83 -24.28 6.26
C ASN A 14 -21.80 -25.15 7.01
N ILE A 15 -21.08 -26.03 6.30
CA ILE A 15 -20.01 -26.87 6.87
C ILE A 15 -18.84 -26.01 7.36
N LEU A 16 -18.37 -25.04 6.57
CA LEU A 16 -17.29 -24.12 6.97
C LEU A 16 -17.65 -23.29 8.21
N SER A 17 -18.92 -22.86 8.30
CA SER A 17 -19.43 -22.12 9.46
C SER A 17 -19.52 -22.99 10.72
N GLN A 18 -19.87 -24.27 10.56
CA GLN A 18 -19.89 -25.24 11.64
C GLN A 18 -18.47 -25.57 12.14
N VAL A 19 -17.53 -25.81 11.22
CA VAL A 19 -16.12 -26.07 11.55
C VAL A 19 -15.49 -24.87 12.28
N LYS A 20 -15.76 -23.64 11.83
CA LYS A 20 -15.32 -22.42 12.54
C LYS A 20 -15.90 -22.35 13.95
N ARG A 21 -17.19 -22.63 14.12
CA ARG A 21 -17.85 -22.61 15.43
C ARG A 21 -17.27 -23.64 16.40
N GLU A 22 -17.04 -24.87 15.93
CA GLU A 22 -16.45 -25.95 16.75
C GLU A 22 -15.00 -25.66 17.12
N PHE A 23 -14.23 -25.05 16.22
CA PHE A 23 -12.87 -24.58 16.51
C PHE A 23 -12.86 -23.44 17.56
N LEU A 24 -13.77 -22.48 17.48
CA LEU A 24 -13.89 -21.41 18.49
C LEU A 24 -14.38 -21.94 19.84
N ALA A 25 -15.24 -22.96 19.85
CA ALA A 25 -15.66 -23.65 21.07
C ALA A 25 -14.48 -24.36 21.74
N LEU A 26 -13.64 -25.05 20.96
CA LEU A 26 -12.39 -25.66 21.45
C LEU A 26 -11.48 -24.62 22.13
N LEU A 27 -11.30 -23.44 21.51
CA LEU A 27 -10.48 -22.36 22.08
C LEU A 27 -11.06 -21.81 23.39
N ARG A 28 -12.38 -21.82 23.55
CA ARG A 28 -13.07 -21.39 24.78
C ARG A 28 -13.03 -22.45 25.88
N GLU A 29 -13.10 -23.74 25.52
CA GLU A 29 -13.13 -24.88 26.46
C GLU A 29 -11.76 -25.23 27.04
N ARG A 30 -10.68 -25.19 26.25
CA ARG A 30 -9.34 -25.64 26.70
C ARG A 30 -8.58 -24.63 27.58
N GLY A 31 -9.24 -23.56 28.01
CA GLY A 31 -8.88 -22.76 29.19
C GLY A 31 -7.65 -21.84 29.03
N GLU A 32 -7.88 -20.54 29.24
CA GLU A 32 -6.87 -19.46 29.34
C GLU A 32 -6.10 -19.10 28.07
N VAL A 33 -6.79 -19.07 26.92
CA VAL A 33 -6.34 -18.18 25.84
C VAL A 33 -6.60 -16.74 26.30
N ASP A 34 -5.65 -16.16 27.03
CA ASP A 34 -5.67 -14.73 27.31
C ASP A 34 -5.54 -13.92 26.00
N ARG A 35 -5.96 -12.66 26.03
CA ARG A 35 -5.81 -11.71 24.91
C ARG A 35 -4.36 -11.52 24.45
N HIS A 36 -3.39 -11.97 25.26
CA HIS A 36 -1.95 -11.92 24.97
C HIS A 36 -1.35 -13.31 24.69
N ALA A 37 -2.16 -14.39 24.69
CA ALA A 37 -1.67 -15.74 24.44
C ALA A 37 -1.02 -15.86 23.06
N ARG A 38 0.12 -16.53 22.98
CA ARG A 38 0.84 -16.75 21.72
C ARG A 38 0.29 -17.99 21.03
N TRP A 39 0.01 -17.89 19.73
CA TRP A 39 -0.52 -19.01 18.95
C TRP A 39 0.35 -20.28 19.07
N GLY A 40 1.67 -20.15 19.10
CA GLY A 40 2.58 -21.29 19.26
C GLY A 40 2.41 -22.08 20.56
N GLU A 41 2.03 -21.41 21.65
CA GLU A 41 1.79 -22.06 22.95
C GLU A 41 0.40 -22.71 22.99
N VAL A 42 -0.61 -22.01 22.47
CA VAL A 42 -1.98 -22.51 22.38
C VAL A 42 -2.05 -23.72 21.44
N LYS A 43 -1.36 -23.66 20.28
CA LYS A 43 -1.29 -24.74 19.29
C LYS A 43 -0.82 -26.05 19.91
N LYS A 44 0.24 -26.03 20.74
CA LYS A 44 0.76 -27.23 21.43
C LYS A 44 -0.26 -27.88 22.37
N ARG A 45 -1.27 -27.12 22.83
CA ARG A 45 -2.34 -27.62 23.70
C ARG A 45 -3.55 -28.13 22.92
N ILE A 46 -3.72 -27.75 21.66
CA ILE A 46 -4.93 -28.06 20.88
C ILE A 46 -4.67 -28.90 19.63
N ASP A 47 -3.41 -29.13 19.26
CA ASP A 47 -3.00 -29.81 18.02
C ASP A 47 -3.53 -31.24 17.84
N SER A 48 -3.79 -31.91 18.96
CA SER A 48 -4.24 -33.29 19.01
C SER A 48 -5.76 -33.41 18.88
N ASP A 49 -6.51 -32.32 19.06
CA ASP A 49 -7.98 -32.31 19.08
C ASP A 49 -8.59 -32.50 17.67
N PRO A 50 -9.61 -33.35 17.51
CA PRO A 50 -10.28 -33.53 16.22
C PRO A 50 -10.81 -32.22 15.60
N ARG A 51 -11.30 -31.28 16.42
CA ARG A 51 -11.83 -29.99 15.95
C ARG A 51 -10.73 -29.06 15.45
N TYR A 52 -9.50 -29.21 15.96
CA TYR A 52 -8.31 -28.53 15.42
C TYR A 52 -7.91 -29.12 14.06
N LYS A 53 -7.89 -30.45 13.96
CA LYS A 53 -7.51 -31.16 12.73
C LYS A 53 -8.51 -30.94 11.59
N ALA A 54 -9.78 -30.73 11.90
CA ALA A 54 -10.85 -30.42 10.94
C ALA A 54 -10.64 -29.09 10.16
N VAL A 55 -9.83 -28.16 10.68
CA VAL A 55 -9.47 -26.94 9.95
C VAL A 55 -8.24 -27.21 9.10
N GLU A 56 -8.37 -27.53 7.82
CA GLU A 56 -7.22 -27.99 7.00
C GLU A 56 -6.14 -26.92 6.79
N SER A 57 -6.53 -25.65 6.71
CA SER A 57 -5.61 -24.54 6.48
C SER A 57 -4.97 -24.03 7.78
N SER A 58 -3.63 -24.05 7.83
CA SER A 58 -2.87 -23.47 8.94
C SER A 58 -3.09 -21.96 9.08
N SER A 59 -3.25 -21.24 7.97
CA SER A 59 -3.53 -19.79 8.03
C SER A 59 -4.93 -19.52 8.58
N ALA A 60 -5.93 -20.32 8.19
CA ALA A 60 -7.29 -20.17 8.71
C ALA A 60 -7.36 -20.40 10.23
N ARG A 61 -6.59 -21.35 10.77
CA ARG A 61 -6.49 -21.56 12.23
C ARG A 61 -5.94 -20.33 12.95
N GLU A 62 -4.91 -19.70 12.39
CA GLU A 62 -4.27 -18.50 12.94
C GLU A 62 -5.17 -17.28 12.83
N ASP A 63 -5.85 -17.10 11.70
CA ASP A 63 -6.81 -16.01 11.49
C ASP A 63 -7.98 -16.12 12.46
N TRP A 64 -8.55 -17.32 12.63
CA TRP A 64 -9.66 -17.53 13.57
C TRP A 64 -9.22 -17.40 15.02
N PHE A 65 -7.97 -17.70 15.34
CA PHE A 65 -7.40 -17.43 16.65
C PHE A 65 -7.23 -15.93 16.92
N ARG A 66 -6.73 -15.16 15.94
CA ARG A 66 -6.64 -13.68 16.04
C ARG A 66 -8.03 -13.04 16.15
N ASP A 67 -9.01 -13.52 15.38
CA ASP A 67 -10.41 -13.13 15.51
C ASP A 67 -10.93 -13.40 16.92
N PHE A 68 -10.64 -14.59 17.47
CA PHE A 68 -11.06 -14.97 18.82
C PHE A 68 -10.46 -14.06 19.90
N GLN A 69 -9.16 -13.74 19.82
CA GLN A 69 -8.51 -12.79 20.73
C GLN A 69 -9.12 -11.39 20.64
N LYS A 70 -9.48 -10.94 19.44
CA LYS A 70 -10.17 -9.66 19.23
C LYS A 70 -11.55 -9.67 19.89
N THR A 71 -12.32 -10.74 19.71
CA THR A 71 -13.65 -10.87 20.35
C THR A 71 -13.56 -10.88 21.87
N LEU A 72 -12.60 -11.57 22.47
CA LEU A 72 -12.39 -11.54 23.93
C LEU A 72 -12.05 -10.13 24.44
N LYS A 73 -11.24 -9.37 23.69
CA LYS A 73 -10.92 -7.97 24.02
C LYS A 73 -12.16 -7.06 23.94
N GLU A 74 -13.02 -7.27 22.95
CA GLU A 74 -14.26 -6.53 22.78
C GLU A 74 -15.31 -6.89 23.84
N GLU A 75 -15.48 -8.17 24.17
CA GLU A 75 -16.39 -8.64 25.23
C GLU A 75 -16.01 -8.03 26.60
N ARG A 76 -14.73 -8.08 26.98
CA ARG A 76 -14.25 -7.46 28.22
C ARG A 76 -14.39 -5.93 28.24
N LYS A 77 -14.30 -5.28 27.07
CA LYS A 77 -14.55 -3.84 26.95
C LYS A 77 -16.03 -3.52 27.21
N ARG A 78 -16.94 -4.29 26.59
CA ARG A 78 -18.40 -4.15 26.75
C ARG A 78 -18.84 -4.44 28.19
N GLU A 79 -18.26 -5.44 28.83
CA GLU A 79 -18.52 -5.76 30.25
C GLU A 79 -18.19 -4.57 31.15
N ARG A 80 -17.00 -3.98 31.00
CA ARG A 80 -16.59 -2.77 31.74
C ARG A 80 -17.49 -1.56 31.47
N GLU A 81 -17.99 -1.42 30.24
CA GLU A 81 -18.94 -0.35 29.89
C GLU A 81 -20.28 -0.56 30.59
N ARG A 82 -20.80 -1.80 30.64
CA ARG A 82 -22.03 -2.15 31.35
C ARG A 82 -21.92 -1.97 32.86
N GLU A 83 -20.79 -2.34 33.46
CA GLU A 83 -20.54 -2.10 34.89
C GLU A 83 -20.57 -0.62 35.22
N ARG A 84 -19.87 0.22 34.43
CA ARG A 84 -19.90 1.68 34.58
C ARG A 84 -21.29 2.27 34.39
N GLU A 85 -22.08 1.72 33.46
CA GLU A 85 -23.46 2.16 33.26
C GLU A 85 -24.35 1.80 34.46
N LYS A 86 -24.19 0.60 35.01
CA LYS A 86 -24.91 0.15 36.21
C LYS A 86 -24.56 1.02 37.42
N GLU A 87 -23.29 1.30 37.65
CA GLU A 87 -22.82 2.20 38.72
C GLU A 87 -23.42 3.62 38.58
N ARG A 88 -23.51 4.15 37.35
CA ARG A 88 -24.15 5.45 37.10
C ARG A 88 -25.64 5.42 37.45
N ARG A 89 -26.37 4.38 37.03
CA ARG A 89 -27.80 4.22 37.34
C ARG A 89 -28.06 4.06 38.83
N GLU A 90 -27.24 3.28 39.54
CA GLU A 90 -27.34 3.12 41.00
C GLU A 90 -27.06 4.44 41.73
N LYS A 91 -26.12 5.25 41.23
CA LYS A 91 -25.85 6.58 41.79
C LYS A 91 -27.03 7.53 41.57
N GLU A 92 -27.57 7.58 40.36
CA GLU A 92 -28.76 8.39 40.02
C GLU A 92 -29.99 7.97 40.86
N GLN A 93 -30.16 6.69 41.13
CA GLN A 93 -31.26 6.20 41.98
C GLN A 93 -31.07 6.63 43.44
N ARG A 94 -29.85 6.53 43.98
CA ARG A 94 -29.54 7.01 45.35
C ARG A 94 -29.69 8.52 45.50
N GLU A 95 -29.39 9.29 44.46
CA GLU A 95 -29.60 10.74 44.44
C GLU A 95 -31.11 11.06 44.47
N ARG A 96 -31.94 10.38 43.68
CA ARG A 96 -33.41 10.53 43.72
C ARG A 96 -34.04 10.12 45.04
N GLU A 97 -33.56 9.03 45.65
CA GLU A 97 -34.02 8.59 46.97
C GLU A 97 -33.66 9.63 48.05
N LYS A 98 -32.46 10.23 47.99
CA LYS A 98 -32.07 11.32 48.89
C LYS A 98 -32.92 12.58 48.70
N ASP A 99 -33.26 12.95 47.47
CA ASP A 99 -34.14 14.09 47.20
C ASP A 99 -35.55 13.83 47.75
N SER A 100 -36.06 12.59 47.64
CA SER A 100 -37.38 12.23 48.21
C SER A 100 -37.43 12.22 49.74
N VAL A 101 -36.31 11.90 50.40
CA VAL A 101 -36.20 11.94 51.88
C VAL A 101 -35.97 13.37 52.38
N ALA A 102 -35.33 14.23 51.58
CA ALA A 102 -35.18 15.66 51.89
C ALA A 102 -36.53 16.42 51.81
N GLU A 103 -37.46 15.98 50.96
CA GLU A 103 -38.83 16.53 50.89
C GLU A 103 -39.72 16.15 52.09
N ASP A 104 -39.49 15.01 52.74
CA ASP A 104 -40.29 14.53 53.89
C ASP A 104 -39.85 15.16 55.23
N VAL A 105 -38.61 15.65 55.35
CA VAL A 105 -38.06 16.25 56.58
C VAL A 105 -38.37 17.75 56.71
N ASN A 106 -38.91 18.40 55.67
CA ASN A 106 -39.09 19.85 55.64
C ASN A 106 -40.54 20.30 55.95
N ARG A 107 -41.14 19.68 56.97
CA ARG A 107 -42.43 20.11 57.55
C ARG A 107 -42.33 20.19 59.07
N GLU A 108 -41.47 21.06 59.60
CA GLU A 108 -41.64 21.73 60.89
C GLU A 108 -40.48 22.72 61.16
N GLY A 109 -40.80 23.97 61.50
CA GLY A 109 -39.99 24.78 62.43
C GLY A 109 -39.19 25.97 61.89
N SER A 110 -39.85 27.14 61.88
CA SER A 110 -39.40 28.50 62.26
C SER A 110 -37.92 28.95 62.17
N GLU A 111 -37.73 30.00 61.34
CA GLU A 111 -36.94 31.25 61.52
C GLU A 111 -35.68 31.22 62.44
N ASP A 112 -34.49 31.35 61.82
CA ASP A 112 -33.33 32.05 62.42
C ASP A 112 -32.35 32.50 61.31
N GLU A 113 -32.45 33.78 60.89
CA GLU A 113 -31.72 34.38 59.75
C GLU A 113 -30.18 34.35 59.91
N ASN A 114 -29.66 34.10 61.12
CA ASN A 114 -28.21 33.99 61.38
C ASN A 114 -27.63 32.58 61.08
N SER A 115 -28.48 31.57 60.91
CA SER A 115 -28.07 30.18 60.64
C SER A 115 -28.05 29.81 59.15
N GLU A 116 -28.82 30.54 58.33
CA GLU A 116 -28.87 30.35 56.89
C GLU A 116 -27.64 30.94 56.18
N GLU A 117 -27.14 32.11 56.60
CA GLU A 117 -25.92 32.71 56.03
C GLU A 117 -24.67 31.85 56.25
N GLU A 118 -24.52 31.21 57.42
CA GLU A 118 -23.41 30.30 57.71
C GLU A 118 -23.49 29.02 56.86
N ARG A 119 -24.69 28.43 56.71
CA ARG A 119 -24.91 27.27 55.82
C ARG A 119 -24.68 27.61 54.35
N GLU A 120 -25.06 28.81 53.92
CA GLU A 120 -24.84 29.27 52.55
C GLU A 120 -23.35 29.53 52.28
N LYS A 121 -22.61 30.10 53.25
CA LYS A 121 -21.14 30.22 53.16
C LYS A 121 -20.46 28.86 53.09
N GLU A 122 -20.86 27.91 53.95
CA GLU A 122 -20.29 26.56 53.97
C GLU A 122 -20.62 25.78 52.68
N ALA A 123 -21.82 25.96 52.12
CA ALA A 123 -22.19 25.40 50.81
C ALA A 123 -21.36 26.02 49.67
N ARG A 124 -21.15 27.35 49.67
CA ARG A 124 -20.30 28.05 48.70
C ARG A 124 -18.83 27.61 48.80
N GLU A 125 -18.32 27.35 50.01
CA GLU A 125 -16.97 26.83 50.22
C GLU A 125 -16.82 25.38 49.73
N ARG A 126 -17.77 24.51 50.05
CA ARG A 126 -17.79 23.12 49.53
C ARG A 126 -17.92 23.09 48.00
N GLU A 127 -18.72 23.97 47.42
CA GLU A 127 -18.83 24.09 45.96
C GLU A 127 -17.52 24.56 45.34
N ARG A 128 -16.85 25.56 45.92
CA ARG A 128 -15.51 25.98 45.48
C ARG A 128 -14.49 24.85 45.59
N GLN A 129 -14.51 24.10 46.68
CA GLN A 129 -13.62 22.97 46.90
C GLN A 129 -13.89 21.81 45.93
N ALA A 130 -15.15 21.50 45.66
CA ALA A 130 -15.55 20.50 44.67
C ALA A 130 -15.16 20.92 43.24
N ARG A 131 -15.27 22.20 42.89
CA ARG A 131 -14.80 22.73 41.60
C ARG A 131 -13.27 22.65 41.48
N MET A 132 -12.54 22.96 42.56
CA MET A 132 -11.07 22.82 42.60
C MET A 132 -10.63 21.36 42.49
N GLU A 133 -11.27 20.44 43.22
CA GLU A 133 -10.98 19.00 43.15
C GLU A 133 -11.35 18.41 41.78
N ALA A 134 -12.48 18.83 41.20
CA ALA A 134 -12.86 18.42 39.85
C ALA A 134 -11.85 18.88 38.80
N SER A 135 -11.37 20.13 38.91
CA SER A 135 -10.33 20.67 38.03
C SER A 135 -8.99 19.93 38.18
N LEU A 136 -8.58 19.65 39.43
CA LEU A 136 -7.34 18.90 39.70
C LEU A 136 -7.44 17.46 39.15
N ARG A 137 -8.56 16.79 39.38
CA ARG A 137 -8.82 15.44 38.89
C ARG A 137 -8.91 15.37 37.37
N GLU A 138 -9.46 16.40 36.72
CA GLU A 138 -9.48 16.49 35.26
C GLU A 138 -8.07 16.65 34.70
N ARG A 139 -7.26 17.53 35.31
CA ARG A 139 -5.85 17.72 34.94
C ARG A 139 -5.03 16.44 35.15
N GLU A 140 -5.21 15.73 36.26
CA GLU A 140 -4.55 14.44 36.50
C GLU A 140 -4.95 13.39 35.46
N LYS A 141 -6.23 13.31 35.11
CA LYS A 141 -6.71 12.42 34.04
C LYS A 141 -6.08 12.77 32.69
N GLU A 142 -5.91 14.05 32.39
CA GLU A 142 -5.26 14.50 31.17
C GLU A 142 -3.77 14.11 31.14
N VAL A 143 -3.03 14.36 32.23
CA VAL A 143 -1.63 13.92 32.37
C VAL A 143 -1.49 12.41 32.24
N GLN A 144 -2.41 11.63 32.84
CA GLN A 144 -2.40 10.18 32.70
C GLN A 144 -2.68 9.74 31.26
N ARG A 145 -3.58 10.42 30.53
CA ARG A 145 -3.85 10.13 29.12
C ARG A 145 -2.63 10.43 28.25
N THR A 146 -2.01 11.59 28.41
CA THR A 146 -0.83 11.98 27.63
C THR A 146 0.35 11.05 27.90
N LEU A 147 0.61 10.72 29.17
CA LEU A 147 1.64 9.74 29.55
C LEU A 147 1.35 8.36 28.96
N ALA A 148 0.11 7.88 29.02
CA ALA A 148 -0.26 6.58 28.47
C ALA A 148 -0.10 6.53 26.94
N THR A 149 -0.42 7.61 26.24
CA THR A 149 -0.18 7.73 24.79
C THR A 149 1.32 7.74 24.49
N HIS A 150 2.10 8.61 25.15
CA HIS A 150 3.54 8.71 24.95
C HIS A 150 4.27 7.40 25.24
N LEU A 151 3.88 6.66 26.28
CA LEU A 151 4.46 5.35 26.59
C LEU A 151 4.17 4.33 25.49
N ARG A 152 2.93 4.30 24.96
CA ARG A 152 2.55 3.40 23.86
C ARG A 152 3.28 3.73 22.56
N ASP A 153 3.42 5.01 22.25
CA ASP A 153 4.12 5.45 21.05
C ASP A 153 5.60 5.07 21.13
N ARG A 154 6.23 5.31 22.28
CA ARG A 154 7.62 4.90 22.54
C ARG A 154 7.81 3.38 22.48
N ASP A 155 6.86 2.60 23.01
CA ASP A 155 6.90 1.13 22.92
C ASP A 155 6.77 0.68 21.45
N LYS A 156 5.86 1.29 20.69
CA LYS A 156 5.66 1.01 19.27
C LYS A 156 6.90 1.35 18.44
N GLU A 157 7.53 2.50 18.69
CA GLU A 157 8.78 2.91 18.04
C GLU A 157 9.90 1.91 18.33
N ARG A 158 10.06 1.47 19.58
CA ARG A 158 11.07 0.47 19.93
C ARG A 158 10.87 -0.85 19.21
N GLU A 159 9.64 -1.35 19.16
CA GLU A 159 9.35 -2.60 18.46
C GLU A 159 9.52 -2.44 16.93
N GLN A 160 9.18 -1.28 16.39
CA GLN A 160 9.44 -0.97 14.98
C GLN A 160 10.94 -0.95 14.68
N HIS A 161 11.76 -0.33 15.52
CA HIS A 161 13.21 -0.30 15.32
C HIS A 161 13.84 -1.70 15.36
N LYS A 162 13.40 -2.57 16.27
CA LYS A 162 13.84 -3.98 16.30
C LYS A 162 13.43 -4.74 15.04
N HIS A 163 12.23 -4.49 14.55
CA HIS A 163 11.74 -5.08 13.30
C HIS A 163 12.55 -4.58 12.10
N ASP A 164 12.76 -3.26 11.99
CA ASP A 164 13.57 -2.65 10.93
C ASP A 164 15.00 -3.18 10.94
N GLU A 165 15.59 -3.37 12.12
CA GLU A 165 16.91 -3.97 12.29
C GLU A 165 16.93 -5.42 11.75
N ALA A 166 15.93 -6.23 12.09
CA ALA A 166 15.80 -7.59 11.56
C ALA A 166 15.63 -7.59 10.03
N VAL A 167 14.87 -6.64 9.47
CA VAL A 167 14.73 -6.43 8.02
C VAL A 167 16.08 -6.08 7.38
N GLN A 168 16.84 -5.17 8.00
CA GLN A 168 18.16 -4.77 7.51
C GLN A 168 19.16 -5.94 7.51
N HIS A 169 19.24 -6.70 8.61
CA HIS A 169 20.08 -7.90 8.69
C HIS A 169 19.70 -8.94 7.64
N PHE A 170 18.39 -9.15 7.43
CA PHE A 170 17.91 -10.07 6.40
C PHE A 170 18.26 -9.60 4.99
N ASN A 171 18.09 -8.31 4.69
CA ASN A 171 18.47 -7.74 3.40
C ASN A 171 19.98 -7.81 3.14
N ALA A 172 20.82 -7.61 4.16
CA ALA A 172 22.26 -7.79 4.04
C ALA A 172 22.63 -9.25 3.73
N LEU A 173 21.99 -10.21 4.40
CA LEU A 173 22.15 -11.63 4.13
C LEU A 173 21.75 -12.00 2.68
N LEU A 174 20.64 -11.44 2.20
CA LEU A 174 20.19 -11.60 0.81
C LEU A 174 21.21 -11.01 -0.18
N ALA A 175 21.75 -9.83 0.10
CA ALA A 175 22.75 -9.20 -0.77
C ALA A 175 24.02 -10.05 -0.94
N ASP A 176 24.48 -10.69 0.14
CA ASP A 176 25.71 -11.49 0.12
C ASP A 176 25.54 -12.85 -0.56
N LEU A 177 24.44 -13.55 -0.24
CA LEU A 177 24.22 -14.94 -0.62
C LEU A 177 23.34 -15.12 -1.86
N VAL A 178 22.41 -14.19 -2.11
CA VAL A 178 21.47 -14.26 -3.24
C VAL A 178 21.91 -13.25 -4.31
N ARG A 179 22.76 -13.69 -5.24
CA ARG A 179 23.22 -12.88 -6.40
C ARG A 179 22.58 -13.29 -7.73
N ASN A 180 21.96 -14.46 -7.75
CA ASN A 180 21.24 -14.96 -8.91
C ASN A 180 19.77 -14.52 -8.85
N ALA A 181 19.32 -13.81 -9.89
CA ALA A 181 17.97 -13.27 -9.99
C ALA A 181 16.94 -14.34 -10.41
N ASP A 182 17.39 -15.49 -10.90
CA ASP A 182 16.53 -16.62 -11.27
C ASP A 182 16.44 -17.67 -10.14
N LEU A 183 16.99 -17.38 -8.96
CA LEU A 183 16.95 -18.28 -7.81
C LEU A 183 15.53 -18.35 -7.22
N ALA A 184 15.02 -19.56 -6.99
CA ALA A 184 13.72 -19.73 -6.35
C ALA A 184 13.80 -19.58 -4.83
N TRP A 185 12.76 -19.04 -4.19
CA TRP A 185 12.70 -18.86 -2.74
C TRP A 185 13.02 -20.14 -1.95
N ARG A 186 12.50 -21.30 -2.41
CA ARG A 186 12.77 -22.59 -1.75
C ARG A 186 14.26 -22.94 -1.71
N GLU A 187 15.00 -22.62 -2.77
CA GLU A 187 16.43 -22.89 -2.89
C GLU A 187 17.24 -21.87 -2.10
N ALA A 188 16.91 -20.57 -2.25
CA ALA A 188 17.49 -19.49 -1.48
C ALA A 188 17.36 -19.76 0.02
N LYS A 189 16.16 -20.09 0.50
CA LYS A 189 15.89 -20.40 1.91
C LYS A 189 16.74 -21.56 2.45
N ARG A 190 17.02 -22.59 1.64
CA ARG A 190 17.91 -23.70 2.07
C ARG A 190 19.36 -23.23 2.26
N GLN A 191 19.81 -22.27 1.45
CA GLN A 191 21.15 -21.69 1.56
C GLN A 191 21.23 -20.71 2.73
N LEU A 192 20.26 -19.80 2.82
CA LEU A 192 20.18 -18.77 3.87
C LEU A 192 20.13 -19.39 5.28
N ARG A 193 19.41 -20.51 5.47
CA ARG A 193 19.33 -21.21 6.77
C ARG A 193 20.65 -21.80 7.29
N LYS A 194 21.66 -21.93 6.44
CA LYS A 194 22.98 -22.43 6.84
C LYS A 194 23.88 -21.32 7.38
N ASP A 195 23.53 -20.06 7.12
CA ASP A 195 24.28 -18.89 7.60
C ASP A 195 23.84 -18.57 9.03
N HIS A 196 24.82 -18.31 9.92
CA HIS A 196 24.56 -17.97 11.32
C HIS A 196 23.66 -16.73 11.48
N ARG A 197 23.74 -15.77 10.55
CA ARG A 197 22.93 -14.54 10.57
C ARG A 197 21.45 -14.77 10.27
N TRP A 198 21.05 -15.99 9.89
CA TRP A 198 19.63 -16.33 9.70
C TRP A 198 18.80 -16.10 10.97
N GLU A 199 19.40 -16.33 12.15
CA GLU A 199 18.76 -16.13 13.45
C GLU A 199 18.54 -14.64 13.77
N SER A 200 19.39 -13.74 13.25
CA SER A 200 19.21 -12.28 13.40
C SER A 200 17.92 -11.76 12.76
N ALA A 201 17.31 -12.54 11.87
CA ALA A 201 16.02 -12.24 11.24
C ALA A 201 14.86 -13.02 11.89
N GLU A 202 15.00 -13.61 13.08
CA GLU A 202 13.96 -14.42 13.73
C GLU A 202 12.64 -13.66 13.96
N LEU A 203 12.71 -12.35 14.23
CA LEU A 203 11.55 -11.48 14.43
C LEU A 203 10.65 -11.37 13.19
N LEU A 204 11.19 -11.62 11.98
CA LEU A 204 10.41 -11.54 10.75
C LEU A 204 9.58 -12.81 10.53
N GLU A 205 8.31 -12.62 10.18
CA GLU A 205 7.43 -13.72 9.82
C GLU A 205 7.89 -14.41 8.53
N ARG A 206 7.47 -15.66 8.34
CA ARG A 206 7.85 -16.47 7.17
C ARG A 206 7.51 -15.77 5.85
N ASP A 207 6.30 -15.21 5.78
CA ASP A 207 5.76 -14.62 4.55
C ASP A 207 6.41 -13.26 4.28
N GLU A 208 6.81 -12.54 5.34
CA GLU A 208 7.60 -11.32 5.23
C GLU A 208 9.00 -11.58 4.69
N LYS A 209 9.69 -12.63 5.15
CA LYS A 209 10.98 -13.04 4.59
C LYS A 209 10.89 -13.37 3.10
N GLU A 210 9.82 -14.04 2.68
CA GLU A 210 9.57 -14.34 1.26
C GLU A 210 9.29 -13.07 0.44
N LYS A 211 8.54 -12.11 1.01
CA LYS A 211 8.30 -10.82 0.38
C LYS A 211 9.59 -10.02 0.19
N LEU A 212 10.44 -9.93 1.23
CA LEU A 212 11.75 -9.27 1.15
C LEU A 212 12.67 -9.95 0.13
N PHE A 213 12.66 -11.27 0.08
CA PHE A 213 13.37 -12.03 -0.95
C PHE A 213 12.89 -11.67 -2.37
N ASN A 214 11.58 -11.69 -2.61
CA ASN A 214 11.03 -11.35 -3.93
C ASN A 214 11.36 -9.91 -4.33
N GLN A 215 11.30 -8.96 -3.39
CA GLN A 215 11.71 -7.58 -3.61
C GLN A 215 13.21 -7.48 -3.95
N HIS A 216 14.07 -8.23 -3.26
CA HIS A 216 15.49 -8.29 -3.58
C HIS A 216 15.76 -8.86 -4.98
N ILE A 217 15.06 -9.94 -5.36
CA ILE A 217 15.15 -10.53 -6.71
C ILE A 217 14.69 -9.55 -7.79
N GLU A 218 13.62 -8.81 -7.54
CA GLU A 218 13.13 -7.77 -8.44
C GLU A 218 14.17 -6.64 -8.60
N GLN A 219 14.75 -6.17 -7.49
CA GLN A 219 15.81 -5.16 -7.52
C GLN A 219 17.07 -5.64 -8.26
N LEU A 220 17.48 -6.90 -8.05
CA LEU A 220 18.58 -7.50 -8.80
C LEU A 220 18.28 -7.59 -10.28
N SER A 221 17.07 -8.03 -10.63
CA SER A 221 16.61 -8.12 -12.02
C SER A 221 16.61 -6.75 -12.69
N LYS A 222 16.12 -5.73 -11.97
CA LYS A 222 16.10 -4.34 -12.44
C LYS A 222 17.52 -3.80 -12.67
N ARG A 223 18.42 -3.91 -11.68
CA ARG A 223 19.82 -3.45 -11.81
C ARG A 223 20.55 -4.15 -12.96
N LYS A 224 20.34 -5.47 -13.12
CA LYS A 224 20.93 -6.23 -14.24
C LYS A 224 20.36 -5.79 -15.59
N LYS A 225 19.05 -5.54 -15.68
CA LYS A 225 18.38 -4.99 -16.87
C LYS A 225 18.94 -3.62 -17.24
N GLU A 226 19.11 -2.73 -16.26
CA GLU A 226 19.71 -1.41 -16.45
C GLU A 226 21.13 -1.53 -17.03
N LYS A 227 22.00 -2.36 -16.43
CA LYS A 227 23.35 -2.60 -16.96
C LYS A 227 23.37 -3.23 -18.36
N PHE A 228 22.42 -4.11 -18.66
CA PHE A 228 22.28 -4.67 -20.01
C PHE A 228 21.82 -3.60 -21.01
N ARG A 229 20.91 -2.70 -20.65
CA ARG A 229 20.50 -1.60 -21.51
C ARG A 229 21.61 -0.56 -21.71
N GLU A 230 22.39 -0.24 -20.67
CA GLU A 230 23.59 0.60 -20.80
C GLU A 230 24.57 0.03 -21.84
N LEU A 231 24.80 -1.30 -21.83
CA LEU A 231 25.61 -1.98 -22.86
C LEU A 231 25.01 -1.79 -24.26
N LEU A 232 23.70 -1.90 -24.42
CA LEU A 232 23.03 -1.68 -25.71
C LEU A 232 23.09 -0.21 -26.15
N ASP A 233 23.07 0.73 -25.22
CA ASP A 233 23.23 2.17 -25.50
C ASP A 233 24.65 2.51 -25.96
N GLU A 234 25.66 1.82 -25.42
CA GLU A 234 27.09 1.97 -25.79
C GLU A 234 27.43 1.28 -27.12
N THR A 235 26.59 0.38 -27.61
CA THR A 235 26.81 -0.35 -28.87
C THR A 235 26.30 0.48 -30.06
N ALA A 236 27.19 1.19 -30.73
CA ALA A 236 26.85 2.14 -31.80
C ALA A 236 26.11 1.53 -33.00
N GLU A 237 26.29 0.22 -33.25
CA GLU A 237 25.65 -0.54 -34.32
C GLU A 237 24.17 -0.86 -34.04
N VAL A 238 23.67 -0.58 -32.83
CA VAL A 238 22.27 -0.79 -32.47
C VAL A 238 21.41 0.32 -33.07
N THR A 239 20.57 -0.05 -34.03
CA THR A 239 19.60 0.81 -34.72
C THR A 239 18.17 0.36 -34.41
N LEU A 240 17.18 1.16 -34.81
CA LEU A 240 15.76 0.86 -34.59
C LEU A 240 15.26 -0.40 -35.32
N THR A 241 16.04 -0.92 -36.27
CA THR A 241 15.69 -2.10 -37.09
C THR A 241 16.67 -3.26 -36.92
N SER A 242 17.66 -3.14 -36.03
CA SER A 242 18.66 -4.19 -35.78
C SER A 242 18.04 -5.51 -35.34
N SER A 243 18.61 -6.62 -35.83
CA SER A 243 18.21 -7.96 -35.39
C SER A 243 19.00 -8.39 -34.15
N TRP A 244 18.38 -9.22 -33.30
CA TRP A 244 19.05 -9.77 -32.12
C TRP A 244 20.31 -10.57 -32.49
N LYS A 245 20.29 -11.32 -33.61
CA LYS A 245 21.42 -12.17 -34.03
C LYS A 245 22.67 -11.36 -34.35
N GLU A 246 22.52 -10.16 -34.91
CA GLU A 246 23.64 -9.26 -35.24
C GLU A 246 24.21 -8.65 -33.97
N ILE A 247 23.35 -8.03 -33.15
CA ILE A 247 23.77 -7.36 -31.92
C ILE A 247 24.37 -8.34 -30.92
N LYS A 248 23.81 -9.54 -30.79
CA LYS A 248 24.37 -10.60 -29.93
C LYS A 248 25.85 -10.90 -30.25
N LYS A 249 26.26 -10.88 -31.53
CA LYS A 249 27.65 -11.16 -31.90
C LYS A 249 28.62 -10.10 -31.37
N LEU A 250 28.15 -8.87 -31.21
CA LEU A 250 28.93 -7.74 -30.72
C LEU A 250 29.03 -7.75 -29.19
N ILE A 251 27.94 -8.09 -28.51
CA ILE A 251 27.84 -7.95 -27.04
C ILE A 251 28.13 -9.24 -26.26
N LYS A 252 28.25 -10.40 -26.92
CA LYS A 252 28.36 -11.71 -26.25
C LYS A 252 29.57 -11.86 -25.32
N GLU A 253 30.65 -11.13 -25.58
CA GLU A 253 31.88 -11.18 -24.77
C GLU A 253 31.83 -10.18 -23.59
N ASP A 254 30.86 -9.25 -23.55
CA ASP A 254 30.73 -8.27 -22.46
C ASP A 254 30.18 -8.94 -21.19
N PRO A 255 30.82 -8.75 -20.02
CA PRO A 255 30.36 -9.34 -18.76
C PRO A 255 28.91 -8.99 -18.38
N ARG A 256 28.39 -7.82 -18.77
CA ARG A 256 27.01 -7.38 -18.51
C ARG A 256 25.99 -8.25 -19.24
N TYR A 257 26.33 -8.78 -20.42
CA TYR A 257 25.49 -9.73 -21.15
C TYR A 257 25.34 -11.04 -20.37
N SER A 258 26.44 -11.70 -20.01
CA SER A 258 26.40 -12.96 -19.26
C SER A 258 25.81 -12.81 -17.86
N LYS A 259 26.02 -11.65 -17.20
CA LYS A 259 25.48 -11.36 -15.86
C LYS A 259 23.98 -11.04 -15.86
N PHE A 260 23.42 -10.57 -16.97
CA PHE A 260 22.00 -10.29 -17.10
C PHE A 260 21.17 -11.57 -17.03
N SER A 261 21.49 -12.55 -17.89
CA SER A 261 20.89 -13.87 -17.85
C SER A 261 21.72 -14.88 -18.64
N SER A 262 21.71 -16.14 -18.18
CA SER A 262 22.18 -17.28 -18.96
C SER A 262 21.21 -17.70 -20.08
N SER A 263 19.97 -17.20 -20.05
CA SER A 263 18.95 -17.51 -21.04
C SER A 263 18.99 -16.53 -22.21
N ASP A 264 19.43 -17.03 -23.37
CA ASP A 264 19.45 -16.24 -24.61
C ASP A 264 18.05 -15.73 -25.00
N ARG A 265 17.01 -16.52 -24.73
CA ARG A 265 15.61 -16.11 -24.97
C ARG A 265 15.21 -14.92 -24.09
N LYS A 266 15.69 -14.85 -22.84
CA LYS A 266 15.43 -13.72 -21.93
C LYS A 266 16.15 -12.47 -22.43
N CYS A 267 17.38 -12.62 -22.92
CA CYS A 267 18.16 -11.54 -23.54
C CYS A 267 17.50 -11.01 -24.82
N GLU A 268 17.08 -11.89 -25.72
CA GLU A 268 16.39 -11.50 -26.96
C GLU A 268 15.09 -10.75 -26.68
N ARG A 269 14.31 -11.22 -25.70
CA ARG A 269 13.06 -10.55 -25.30
C ARG A 269 13.32 -9.15 -24.75
N GLU A 270 14.32 -9.00 -23.89
CA GLU A 270 14.70 -7.70 -23.35
C GLU A 270 15.23 -6.76 -24.46
N PHE A 271 16.02 -7.27 -25.40
CA PHE A 271 16.45 -6.50 -26.57
C PHE A 271 15.27 -5.99 -27.40
N LYS A 272 14.28 -6.86 -27.69
CA LYS A 272 13.06 -6.45 -28.42
C LYS A 272 12.27 -5.38 -27.66
N GLU A 273 12.18 -5.50 -26.34
CA GLU A 273 11.56 -4.50 -25.48
C GLU A 273 12.34 -3.18 -25.51
N TYR A 274 13.67 -3.23 -25.42
CA TYR A 274 14.55 -2.06 -25.55
C TYR A 274 14.38 -1.33 -26.89
N ILE A 275 14.36 -2.05 -28.02
CA ILE A 275 14.14 -1.44 -29.34
C ILE A 275 12.74 -0.81 -29.43
N LYS A 276 11.73 -1.47 -28.86
CA LYS A 276 10.37 -0.90 -28.78
C LYS A 276 10.36 0.39 -27.96
N ASP A 277 11.02 0.42 -26.81
CA ASP A 277 11.10 1.60 -25.94
C ASP A 277 11.85 2.74 -26.65
N LYS A 278 12.96 2.45 -27.32
CA LYS A 278 13.70 3.42 -28.15
C LYS A 278 12.85 3.98 -29.28
N LEU A 279 12.06 3.15 -29.94
CA LEU A 279 11.15 3.58 -30.99
C LEU A 279 10.02 4.48 -30.44
N VAL A 280 9.46 4.16 -29.27
CA VAL A 280 8.47 5.00 -28.61
C VAL A 280 9.06 6.37 -28.22
N ALA A 281 10.27 6.38 -27.64
CA ALA A 281 10.97 7.61 -27.30
C ALA A 281 11.28 8.46 -28.55
N ALA A 282 11.87 7.87 -29.59
CA ALA A 282 12.17 8.57 -30.85
C ALA A 282 10.91 9.17 -31.50
N LYS A 283 9.76 8.46 -31.44
CA LYS A 283 8.47 8.99 -31.91
C LYS A 283 7.92 10.11 -31.03
N ALA A 284 8.19 10.10 -29.72
CA ALA A 284 7.81 11.19 -28.83
C ALA A 284 8.65 12.43 -29.13
N ASP A 285 9.97 12.28 -29.18
CA ASP A 285 10.93 13.34 -29.48
C ASP A 285 10.65 13.96 -30.86
N PHE A 286 10.36 13.13 -31.86
CA PHE A 286 10.00 13.62 -33.19
C PHE A 286 8.69 14.42 -33.20
N ARG A 287 7.69 14.02 -32.40
CA ARG A 287 6.46 14.80 -32.25
C ARG A 287 6.71 16.15 -31.56
N GLU A 288 7.67 16.22 -30.64
CA GLU A 288 8.09 17.50 -30.05
C GLU A 288 8.78 18.39 -31.08
N LEU A 289 9.68 17.84 -31.91
CA LEU A 289 10.28 18.58 -33.04
C LEU A 289 9.21 19.18 -33.96
N LEU A 290 8.18 18.40 -34.31
CA LEU A 290 7.09 18.89 -35.16
C LEU A 290 6.31 20.05 -34.51
N LYS A 291 6.16 20.04 -33.18
CA LYS A 291 5.53 21.15 -32.43
C LYS A 291 6.42 22.39 -32.38
N GLU A 292 7.73 22.21 -32.25
CA GLU A 292 8.71 23.29 -32.20
C GLU A 292 8.91 23.96 -33.57
N THR A 293 8.64 23.23 -34.66
CA THR A 293 8.80 23.71 -36.03
C THR A 293 7.67 24.64 -36.44
N LYS A 294 7.79 25.93 -36.09
CA LYS A 294 6.76 26.98 -36.31
C LYS A 294 6.35 27.19 -37.77
N LEU A 295 7.15 26.76 -38.74
CA LEU A 295 6.78 26.80 -40.17
C LEU A 295 5.63 25.86 -40.51
N ILE A 296 5.41 24.82 -39.69
CA ILE A 296 4.28 23.90 -39.85
C ILE A 296 3.05 24.52 -39.18
N THR A 297 2.01 24.76 -39.97
CA THR A 297 0.77 25.44 -39.54
C THR A 297 -0.47 24.63 -39.91
N HIS A 298 -1.65 25.06 -39.44
CA HIS A 298 -2.93 24.46 -39.83
C HIS A 298 -3.20 24.48 -41.35
N LYS A 299 -2.52 25.35 -42.13
CA LYS A 299 -2.65 25.40 -43.59
C LYS A 299 -1.69 24.45 -44.30
N SER A 300 -0.67 23.95 -43.60
CA SER A 300 0.40 23.15 -44.21
C SER A 300 -0.12 21.86 -44.84
N LEU A 301 -1.19 21.26 -44.32
CA LEU A 301 -1.83 20.10 -44.95
C LEU A 301 -2.33 20.41 -46.37
N LYS A 302 -3.09 21.50 -46.53
CA LYS A 302 -3.62 21.93 -47.84
C LYS A 302 -2.50 22.30 -48.80
N MET A 303 -1.49 23.01 -48.31
CA MET A 303 -0.30 23.35 -49.10
C MET A 303 0.40 22.10 -49.63
N VAL A 304 0.58 21.07 -48.80
CA VAL A 304 1.18 19.79 -49.23
C VAL A 304 0.30 19.05 -50.26
N GLN A 305 -1.02 19.13 -50.15
CA GLN A 305 -1.95 18.53 -51.12
C GLN A 305 -1.95 19.26 -52.48
N GLU A 306 -1.79 20.58 -52.47
CA GLU A 306 -1.74 21.40 -53.68
C GLU A 306 -0.37 21.33 -54.38
N ASN A 307 0.72 21.22 -53.61
CA ASN A 307 2.08 21.19 -54.14
C ASN A 307 3.00 20.29 -53.29
N GLU A 308 3.47 19.20 -53.91
CA GLU A 308 4.39 18.24 -53.28
C GLU A 308 5.72 18.87 -52.82
N GLN A 309 6.13 20.02 -53.39
CA GLN A 309 7.35 20.71 -52.98
C GLN A 309 7.30 21.12 -51.49
N HIS A 310 6.13 21.48 -50.97
CA HIS A 310 6.00 21.87 -49.56
C HIS A 310 6.34 20.74 -48.59
N MET A 311 6.10 19.48 -48.97
CA MET A 311 6.51 18.34 -48.15
C MET A 311 8.04 18.23 -48.09
N ARG A 312 8.71 18.45 -49.23
CA ARG A 312 10.17 18.41 -49.33
C ARG A 312 10.79 19.55 -48.50
N ASP A 313 10.22 20.74 -48.56
CA ASP A 313 10.68 21.89 -47.78
C ASP A 313 10.55 21.62 -46.27
N ILE A 314 9.44 21.01 -45.83
CA ILE A 314 9.25 20.59 -44.43
C ILE A 314 10.33 19.57 -44.05
N GLU A 315 10.54 18.54 -44.87
CA GLU A 315 11.56 17.52 -44.62
C GLU A 315 12.97 18.11 -44.55
N ASP A 316 13.33 19.05 -45.44
CA ASP A 316 14.66 19.67 -45.49
C ASP A 316 14.96 20.53 -44.26
N ILE A 317 13.93 21.13 -43.67
CA ILE A 317 14.07 21.83 -42.39
C ILE A 317 14.26 20.83 -41.25
N LEU A 318 13.44 19.77 -41.21
CA LEU A 318 13.49 18.78 -40.15
C LEU A 318 14.78 17.95 -40.16
N LYS A 319 15.38 17.69 -41.34
CA LYS A 319 16.67 16.98 -41.51
C LYS A 319 17.84 17.59 -40.74
N LYS A 320 17.75 18.86 -40.33
CA LYS A 320 18.78 19.54 -39.53
C LYS A 320 18.77 19.13 -38.06
N ASP A 321 17.69 18.53 -37.58
CA ASP A 321 17.55 18.10 -36.18
C ASP A 321 17.86 16.59 -36.06
N ARG A 322 18.65 16.24 -35.03
CA ARG A 322 19.04 14.85 -34.75
C ARG A 322 17.84 13.92 -34.56
N ARG A 323 16.72 14.41 -34.02
CA ARG A 323 15.48 13.62 -33.80
C ARG A 323 14.86 13.13 -35.11
N TYR A 324 15.02 13.89 -36.20
CA TYR A 324 14.59 13.45 -37.53
C TYR A 324 15.48 12.32 -38.06
N LEU A 325 16.81 12.45 -37.88
CA LEU A 325 17.82 11.50 -38.38
C LEU A 325 17.74 10.13 -37.68
N ILE A 326 17.38 10.09 -36.40
CA ILE A 326 17.18 8.83 -35.66
C ILE A 326 16.12 7.93 -36.35
N LEU A 327 15.14 8.53 -37.02
CA LEU A 327 14.08 7.82 -37.73
C LEU A 327 14.44 7.47 -39.20
N ASP A 328 15.68 7.70 -39.65
CA ASP A 328 16.11 7.36 -41.03
C ASP A 328 15.97 5.87 -41.36
N TYR A 329 16.03 5.01 -40.34
CA TYR A 329 15.83 3.57 -40.50
C TYR A 329 14.37 3.18 -40.75
N ILE A 330 13.42 4.10 -40.55
CA ILE A 330 11.98 3.89 -40.72
C ILE A 330 11.32 5.09 -41.43
N PRO A 331 11.72 5.38 -42.70
CA PRO A 331 11.30 6.59 -43.40
C PRO A 331 9.79 6.66 -43.64
N GLU A 332 9.13 5.52 -43.89
CA GLU A 332 7.67 5.45 -44.07
C GLU A 332 6.91 5.84 -42.81
N GLU A 333 7.36 5.35 -41.65
CA GLU A 333 6.75 5.69 -40.37
C GLU A 333 7.00 7.15 -40.02
N ARG A 334 8.19 7.69 -40.33
CA ARG A 334 8.48 9.12 -40.19
C ARG A 334 7.55 9.98 -41.04
N LYS A 335 7.39 9.65 -42.32
CA LYS A 335 6.48 10.36 -43.23
C LYS A 335 5.04 10.30 -42.72
N LYS A 336 4.60 9.13 -42.25
CA LYS A 336 3.29 8.97 -41.62
C LYS A 336 3.11 9.87 -40.39
N LEU A 337 4.11 9.98 -39.51
CA LEU A 337 4.04 10.89 -38.35
C LEU A 337 3.89 12.36 -38.75
N ILE A 338 4.60 12.80 -39.81
CA ILE A 338 4.44 14.16 -40.36
C ILE A 338 3.00 14.35 -40.85
N VAL A 339 2.50 13.45 -41.70
CA VAL A 339 1.14 13.53 -42.25
C VAL A 339 0.08 13.54 -41.15
N THR A 340 0.16 12.63 -40.18
CA THR A 340 -0.76 12.60 -39.04
C THR A 340 -0.73 13.90 -38.25
N TYR A 341 0.44 14.50 -38.06
CA TYR A 341 0.56 15.80 -37.39
C TYR A 341 -0.09 16.94 -38.20
N LEU A 342 0.09 16.95 -39.52
CA LEU A 342 -0.55 17.92 -40.41
C LEU A 342 -2.09 17.79 -40.37
N GLU A 343 -2.61 16.55 -40.39
CA GLU A 343 -4.04 16.27 -40.24
C GLU A 343 -4.58 16.74 -38.88
N ASP A 344 -3.84 16.52 -37.80
CA ASP A 344 -4.23 16.99 -36.47
C ASP A 344 -4.24 18.51 -36.35
N LEU A 345 -3.31 19.20 -37.03
CA LEU A 345 -3.29 20.67 -37.09
C LEU A 345 -4.43 21.25 -37.92
N ASP A 346 -4.74 20.66 -39.08
CA ASP A 346 -5.86 21.09 -39.93
C ASP A 346 -7.20 20.92 -39.18
N LYS A 347 -7.39 19.79 -38.48
CA LYS A 347 -8.57 19.55 -37.63
C LYS A 347 -8.70 20.54 -36.47
N ARG A 348 -7.59 20.95 -35.85
CA ARG A 348 -7.59 21.94 -34.76
C ARG A 348 -7.87 23.36 -35.26
N GLY A 349 -7.52 23.65 -36.51
CA GLY A 349 -7.65 24.97 -37.10
C GLY A 349 -6.62 25.98 -36.53
N PRO A 350 -6.82 27.28 -36.78
CA PRO A 350 -5.90 28.31 -36.31
C PRO A 350 -5.82 28.34 -34.77
N PRO A 351 -4.65 28.64 -34.18
CA PRO A 351 -4.53 28.75 -32.73
C PRO A 351 -5.50 29.83 -32.22
N PRO A 352 -6.19 29.60 -31.09
CA PRO A 352 -7.12 30.57 -30.55
C PRO A 352 -6.39 31.89 -30.24
N PRO A 353 -7.05 33.04 -30.43
CA PRO A 353 -6.43 34.33 -30.13
C PRO A 353 -6.04 34.37 -28.64
N PRO A 354 -4.96 35.09 -28.26
CA PRO A 354 -4.46 35.15 -26.87
C PRO A 354 -5.48 35.70 -25.87
N THR A 355 -6.62 36.22 -26.34
CA THR A 355 -7.74 36.75 -25.57
C THR A 355 -8.88 35.74 -25.34
N ALA A 356 -8.79 34.51 -25.88
CA ALA A 356 -9.81 33.48 -25.70
C ALA A 356 -9.59 32.71 -24.38
N SER A 357 -10.39 33.03 -23.37
CA SER A 357 -10.53 32.21 -22.15
C SER A 357 -11.07 30.82 -22.50
N GLU A 358 -10.51 29.76 -21.91
CA GLU A 358 -10.92 28.37 -22.17
C GLU A 358 -12.43 28.17 -21.97
N PRO A 359 -13.16 27.55 -22.92
CA PRO A 359 -14.56 27.22 -22.71
C PRO A 359 -14.65 26.11 -21.66
N THR A 360 -15.29 26.40 -20.53
CA THR A 360 -15.63 25.42 -19.50
C THR A 360 -16.43 24.28 -20.13
N ARG A 361 -15.83 23.11 -20.31
CA ARG A 361 -16.52 21.92 -20.81
C ARG A 361 -17.63 21.54 -19.83
N ARG A 362 -18.89 21.70 -20.22
CA ARG A 362 -20.02 21.08 -19.52
C ARG A 362 -19.94 19.57 -19.71
N PRO A 363 -20.10 18.74 -18.66
CA PRO A 363 -20.18 17.30 -18.81
C PRO A 363 -21.49 16.95 -19.52
N ALA A 364 -21.40 16.14 -20.58
CA ALA A 364 -22.55 15.59 -21.28
C ALA A 364 -23.34 14.65 -20.37
N LYS A 365 -24.67 14.73 -20.45
CA LYS A 365 -25.62 13.82 -19.80
C LYS A 365 -25.67 12.47 -20.51
#